data_AF-A0A315ZWR6-F1
#
_entry.id   AF-A0A315ZWR6-F1
#
_cell.length_a   1.000
_cell.length_b   1.000
_cell.length_c   1.000
_cell.angle_alpha   90.00
_cell.angle_beta   90.00
_cell.angle_gamma   90.00
#
_symmetry.space_group_name_H-M   'P 1'
#
loop_
_entity.id
_entity.type
_entity.pdbx_description
1 polymer ?
#
loop_
_entity_poly.entity_id
_entity_poly.type
_entity_poly.pdbx_seq_one_letter_code
_entity_poly.pdbx_strand_id
1 'polypeptide(L)' 'MKQKYYEDQTFENLKSDGKVITDCEFVDCKFINCTFENFQLSRSILSGCIFQKCSIIH' A
#
# COMPACT_ATOMS: atom_id res chain seq x y z
N MET A 1 0.35 -16.84 12.12
CA MET A 1 0.14 -15.40 11.90
C MET A 1 -0.23 -15.23 10.43
N LYS A 2 -1.38 -14.64 10.09
CA LYS A 2 -1.85 -14.63 8.68
C LYS A 2 -1.26 -13.41 7.97
N GLN A 3 -0.42 -13.65 6.96
CA GLN A 3 -0.05 -12.62 5.98
C GLN A 3 -1.32 -12.11 5.28
N LYS A 4 -1.38 -10.80 5.03
CA LYS A 4 -2.49 -10.20 4.29
C LYS A 4 -2.11 -10.13 2.83
N TYR A 5 -2.83 -10.86 1.99
CA TYR A 5 -2.63 -10.89 0.54
C TYR A 5 -3.76 -10.12 -0.15
N TYR A 6 -3.40 -9.25 -1.07
CA TYR A 6 -4.31 -8.44 -1.87
C TYR A 6 -3.89 -8.53 -3.34
N GLU A 7 -4.84 -8.87 -4.22
CA GLU A 7 -4.60 -9.02 -5.65
C GLU A 7 -5.67 -8.30 -6.46
N ASP A 8 -5.27 -7.61 -7.53
CA ASP A 8 -6.12 -6.85 -8.46
C ASP A 8 -7.13 -5.92 -7.76
N GLN A 9 -6.71 -5.34 -6.63
CA GLN A 9 -7.53 -4.43 -5.84
C GLN A 9 -7.19 -2.97 -6.16
N THR A 10 -8.23 -2.14 -6.20
CA THR A 10 -8.10 -0.69 -6.34
C THR A 10 -8.40 0.00 -5.02
N PHE A 11 -7.44 0.78 -4.53
CA PHE A 11 -7.53 1.60 -3.33
C PHE A 11 -7.52 3.07 -3.73
N GLU A 12 -8.60 3.78 -3.41
CA GLU A 12 -8.75 5.20 -3.76
C GLU A 12 -8.85 6.06 -2.51
N ASN A 13 -8.25 7.26 -2.55
CA ASN A 13 -8.31 8.26 -1.47
C ASN A 13 -7.85 7.73 -0.10
N LEU A 14 -6.96 6.74 -0.10
CA LEU A 14 -6.48 6.12 1.13
C LEU A 14 -5.48 7.05 1.82
N LYS A 15 -5.76 7.44 3.07
CA LYS A 15 -4.82 8.14 3.93
C LYS A 15 -4.28 7.17 4.97
N SER A 16 -3.01 6.82 4.87
CA SER A 16 -2.32 6.07 5.92
C SER A 16 -1.54 7.06 6.78
N ASP A 17 -1.99 7.23 8.03
CA ASP A 17 -1.37 8.08 9.05
C ASP A 17 -0.51 7.20 9.97
N GLY A 18 0.77 7.01 9.62
CA GLY A 18 1.74 6.28 10.45
C GLY A 18 1.48 4.79 10.63
N LYS A 19 0.65 4.17 9.79
CA LYS A 19 0.45 2.72 9.83
C LYS A 19 1.64 2.01 9.19
N VAL A 20 2.41 1.31 10.03
CA VAL A 20 3.38 0.31 9.59
C VAL A 20 2.63 -0.86 8.96
N ILE A 21 2.83 -1.09 7.67
CA ILE A 21 2.32 -2.26 6.98
C ILE A 21 3.38 -3.36 7.05
N THR A 22 3.12 -4.33 7.92
CA THR A 22 3.96 -5.52 8.09
C THR A 22 3.29 -6.78 7.57
N ASP A 23 4.07 -7.68 6.97
CA ASP A 23 3.64 -9.00 6.51
C ASP A 23 2.45 -8.95 5.52
N CYS A 24 2.49 -8.01 4.57
CA CYS A 24 1.45 -7.83 3.54
C CYS A 24 2.01 -7.98 2.12
N GLU A 25 1.24 -8.59 1.24
CA GLU A 25 1.61 -8.79 -0.16
C GLU A 25 0.53 -8.20 -1.07
N PHE A 26 0.92 -7.28 -1.93
CA PHE A 26 0.05 -6.61 -2.91
C PHE A 26 0.51 -7.00 -4.30
N VAL A 27 -0.36 -7.62 -5.09
CA VAL A 27 -0.09 -8.05 -6.47
C VAL A 27 -1.06 -7.36 -7.40
N ASP A 28 -0.57 -6.71 -8.45
CA ASP A 28 -1.37 -6.02 -9.47
C ASP A 28 -2.42 -5.02 -8.92
N CYS A 29 -2.17 -4.47 -7.73
CA CYS A 29 -3.07 -3.52 -7.08
C CYS A 29 -2.87 -2.09 -7.60
N LYS A 30 -3.92 -1.28 -7.56
CA LYS A 30 -3.91 0.13 -7.97
C LYS A 30 -4.17 1.03 -6.78
N PHE A 31 -3.31 2.01 -6.55
CA PHE A 31 -3.48 3.04 -5.54
C PHE A 31 -3.69 4.37 -6.24
N ILE A 32 -4.84 5.01 -6.04
CA ILE A 32 -5.23 6.25 -6.74
C ILE A 32 -5.55 7.34 -5.72
N ASN A 33 -4.87 8.49 -5.84
CA ASN A 33 -5.06 9.64 -4.96
C ASN A 33 -4.82 9.30 -3.46
N CYS A 34 -3.92 8.37 -3.17
CA CYS A 34 -3.60 7.95 -1.81
C CYS A 34 -2.48 8.81 -1.21
N THR A 35 -2.54 9.05 0.10
CA THR A 35 -1.48 9.72 0.87
C THR A 35 -0.89 8.74 1.86
N PHE A 36 0.42 8.53 1.74
CA PHE A 36 1.20 7.63 2.57
C PHE A 36 2.11 8.43 3.49
N GLU A 37 1.63 8.72 4.70
CA GLU A 37 2.38 9.48 5.72
C GLU A 37 3.03 8.52 6.71
N ASN A 38 4.34 8.67 6.95
CA ASN A 38 5.13 7.76 7.80
C ASN A 38 4.99 6.27 7.40
N PHE A 39 4.83 6.03 6.10
CA PHE A 39 4.55 4.71 5.56
C PHE A 39 5.81 3.83 5.58
N GLN A 40 5.77 2.77 6.39
CA GLN A 40 6.83 1.76 6.43
C GLN A 40 6.28 0.40 5.99
N LEU A 41 6.99 -0.19 5.02
CA LEU A 41 6.79 -1.55 4.58
C LEU A 41 7.88 -2.42 5.17
N SER A 42 7.52 -3.34 6.05
CA SER A 42 8.46 -4.32 6.60
C SER A 42 7.96 -5.73 6.36
N ARG A 43 8.78 -6.58 5.73
CA ARG A 43 8.40 -7.93 5.29
C ARG A 43 7.15 -7.93 4.38
N SER A 44 6.98 -6.86 3.60
CA SER A 44 5.85 -6.68 2.69
C SER A 44 6.34 -6.59 1.25
N ILE A 45 5.56 -7.10 0.31
CA ILE A 45 5.88 -7.15 -1.12
C ILE A 45 4.82 -6.38 -1.89
N LEU A 46 5.25 -5.57 -2.86
CA LEU A 46 4.37 -4.95 -3.85
C LEU A 46 4.89 -5.33 -5.23
N SER A 47 4.13 -6.17 -5.94
CA SER A 47 4.46 -6.65 -7.28
C SER A 47 3.40 -6.17 -8.26
N GLY A 48 3.81 -5.62 -9.41
CA GLY A 48 2.87 -5.15 -10.45
C GLY A 48 1.93 -4.01 -10.04
N CYS A 49 2.12 -3.41 -8.86
CA CYS A 49 1.24 -2.39 -8.34
C CYS A 49 1.42 -1.03 -9.04
N ILE A 50 0.33 -0.32 -9.27
CA ILE A 50 0.31 1.00 -9.90
C ILE A 50 -0.04 2.05 -8.85
N PHE A 51 0.76 3.11 -8.78
CA PHE A 51 0.50 4.27 -7.91
C PHE A 51 0.23 5.49 -8.78
N GLN A 52 -1.00 6.02 -8.74
CA GLN A 52 -1.43 7.16 -9.53
C GLN A 52 -1.85 8.31 -8.61
N LYS A 53 -1.26 9.49 -8.80
CA LYS A 53 -1.53 10.69 -7.96
C LYS A 53 -1.35 10.42 -6.45
N CYS A 54 -0.44 9.51 -6.10
CA CYS A 54 -0.16 9.23 -4.70
C CYS A 54 0.95 10.14 -4.17
N SER A 55 0.81 10.57 -2.93
CA SER A 55 1.82 11.37 -2.22
C SER A 55 2.42 10.55 -1.09
N ILE A 56 3.74 10.48 -1.01
CA ILE A 56 4.45 9.86 0.11
C ILE A 56 5.07 10.99 0.92
N ILE A 57 4.71 11.06 2.20
CA ILE A 57 5.21 12.05 3.14
C ILE A 57 6.01 11.29 4.20
N HIS A 58 7.28 11.67 4.37
CA HIS A 58 8.20 11.07 5.32
C HIS A 58 8.36 11.96 6.55
#